data_AF-A0A9W7FAP5-F1
#
_entry.id   AF-A0A9W7FAP5-F1
#
_cell.length_a   1.000
_cell.length_b   1.000
_cell.length_c   1.000
_cell.angle_alpha   90.00
_cell.angle_beta   90.00
_cell.angle_gamma   90.00
#
_symmetry.space_group_name_H-M   'P 1'
#
loop_
_entity.id
_entity.type
_entity.pdbx_description
1 polymer ?
#
loop_
_entity_poly.entity_id
_entity_poly.type
_entity_poly.pdbx_seq_one_letter_code
_entity_poly.pdbx_strand_id
1 'polypeptide(L)'
;MFILIIILVALAFVSSSALVVFPRVRSSIQLSSSADDYLEQAKKLREEAASLESSRPPPPPPSSTSSSSPAAAPIINLKDSAWTLQFTLNLPNTLYTSSSTELTFLADGYTTSDSSIFSKVWGWDLEDDDGTSTAEGIKPESEDVSVLLFSADAAKESKIPSDLANKRLYFTAEMAQSKTTKNWRFNKGTCTIKSDEVNGGGLFGLFGNTGKILAQFKVVGRFTLTPAPPAQ
;
A
#
# COMPACT_ATOMS: atom_id res chain seq x y z
N MET A 1 -55.78 39.27 -7.88
CA MET A 1 -55.34 40.07 -6.71
C MET A 1 -56.59 40.55 -5.98
N PHE A 2 -57.16 39.68 -5.14
CA PHE A 2 -58.28 40.01 -4.26
C PHE A 2 -58.08 39.24 -2.94
N ILE A 3 -57.80 40.03 -1.91
CA ILE A 3 -58.22 39.87 -0.51
C ILE A 3 -57.62 38.69 0.27
N LEU A 4 -56.55 39.07 0.95
CA LEU A 4 -56.02 38.57 2.21
C LEU A 4 -57.10 38.70 3.33
N ILE A 5 -57.05 37.78 4.31
CA ILE A 5 -57.56 37.88 5.70
C ILE A 5 -59.03 37.50 5.96
N ILE A 6 -59.23 36.23 6.36
CA ILE A 6 -60.10 35.83 7.49
C ILE A 6 -59.33 34.65 8.17
N ILE A 7 -58.54 34.91 9.23
CA ILE A 7 -58.88 34.65 10.64
C ILE A 7 -59.28 33.17 10.85
N LEU A 8 -58.35 32.28 11.23
CA LEU A 8 -57.82 32.03 12.59
C LEU A 8 -58.95 31.65 13.57
N VAL A 9 -58.75 30.50 14.25
CA VAL A 9 -59.53 29.93 15.38
C VAL A 9 -60.48 28.78 15.02
N ALA A 10 -59.97 27.55 15.18
CA ALA A 10 -60.57 26.50 16.02
C ALA A 10 -59.54 25.36 16.14
N LEU A 11 -58.79 25.33 17.24
CA LEU A 11 -58.90 24.32 18.30
C LEU A 11 -58.73 22.88 17.79
N ALA A 12 -57.55 22.31 18.03
CA ALA A 12 -57.33 21.47 19.21
C ALA A 12 -58.11 20.15 19.11
N PHE A 13 -57.43 19.12 18.61
CA PHE A 13 -57.69 17.76 19.06
C PHE A 13 -56.40 17.16 19.61
N VAL A 14 -56.52 16.89 20.91
CA VAL A 14 -55.61 16.20 21.80
C VAL A 14 -55.76 14.68 21.59
N SER A 15 -54.66 13.97 21.85
CA SER A 15 -54.59 12.55 22.26
C SER A 15 -54.72 11.48 21.18
N SER A 16 -53.66 10.68 20.99
CA SER A 16 -53.59 9.39 21.70
C SER A 16 -52.26 8.65 21.40
N SER A 17 -51.54 8.38 22.48
CA SER A 17 -50.80 7.16 22.80
C SER A 17 -50.41 6.20 21.66
N ALA A 18 -49.11 6.10 21.38
CA ALA A 18 -48.49 4.85 20.94
C ALA A 18 -47.07 4.73 21.52
N LEU A 19 -47.02 4.32 22.80
CA LEU A 19 -45.82 3.75 23.40
C LEU A 19 -45.55 2.40 22.69
N VAL A 20 -44.65 2.40 21.72
CA VAL A 20 -44.10 1.15 21.16
C VAL A 20 -43.13 0.58 22.18
N VAL A 21 -43.64 -0.35 22.99
CA VAL A 21 -42.86 -1.21 23.87
C VAL A 21 -42.05 -2.17 22.98
N PHE A 22 -40.75 -1.94 22.86
CA PHE A 22 -39.84 -2.89 22.24
C PHE A 22 -39.59 -4.06 23.20
N PRO A 23 -39.90 -5.31 22.84
CA PRO A 23 -39.48 -6.45 23.62
C PRO A 23 -37.96 -6.61 23.50
N ARG A 24 -37.28 -6.43 24.63
CA ARG A 24 -35.85 -6.72 24.80
C ARG A 24 -35.65 -8.23 24.71
N VAL A 25 -35.45 -8.75 23.50
CA VAL A 25 -35.01 -10.13 23.29
C VAL A 25 -33.58 -10.24 23.82
N ARG A 26 -33.43 -10.85 25.00
CA ARG A 26 -32.15 -11.36 25.47
C ARG A 26 -31.84 -12.62 24.67
N SER A 27 -31.11 -12.49 23.58
CA SER A 27 -30.38 -13.60 22.98
C SER A 27 -29.21 -13.91 23.90
N SER A 28 -29.37 -14.94 24.74
CA SER A 28 -28.26 -15.60 25.41
C SER A 28 -27.40 -16.26 24.34
N ILE A 29 -26.31 -15.59 23.96
CA ILE A 29 -25.30 -16.10 23.05
C ILE A 29 -24.59 -17.25 23.78
N GLN A 30 -24.85 -18.50 23.35
CA GLN A 30 -23.97 -19.63 23.61
C GLN A 30 -22.68 -19.41 22.79
N LEU A 31 -21.73 -18.66 23.35
CA LEU A 31 -20.44 -18.31 22.72
C LEU A 31 -19.31 -19.26 23.13
N SER A 32 -19.63 -20.45 23.67
CA SER A 32 -18.61 -21.36 24.22
C SER A 32 -18.28 -22.56 23.33
N SER A 33 -19.09 -22.89 22.31
CA SER A 33 -18.73 -24.01 21.41
C SER A 33 -17.75 -23.60 20.31
N SER A 34 -17.76 -22.34 19.90
CA SER A 34 -16.97 -21.86 18.76
C SER A 34 -15.50 -21.62 19.10
N ALA A 35 -15.17 -21.30 20.36
CA ALA A 35 -13.78 -21.03 20.76
C ALA A 35 -12.89 -22.29 20.69
N ASP A 36 -13.44 -23.45 21.09
CA ASP A 36 -12.72 -24.72 21.06
C ASP A 36 -12.53 -25.20 19.61
N ASP A 37 -13.54 -25.01 18.75
CA ASP A 37 -13.44 -25.30 17.31
C ASP A 37 -12.31 -24.50 16.63
N TYR A 38 -12.15 -23.21 16.99
CA TYR A 38 -11.07 -22.38 16.45
C TYR A 38 -9.68 -22.80 16.96
N LEU A 39 -9.57 -23.29 18.20
CA LEU A 39 -8.31 -23.79 18.74
C LEU A 39 -7.86 -25.08 18.03
N GLU A 40 -8.79 -26.00 17.77
CA GLU A 40 -8.49 -27.22 17.00
C GLU A 40 -8.10 -26.89 15.56
N GLN A 41 -8.79 -25.94 14.92
CA GLN A 41 -8.46 -25.51 13.56
C GLN A 41 -7.07 -24.86 13.48
N ALA A 42 -6.70 -24.02 14.46
CA ALA A 42 -5.38 -23.41 14.54
C ALA A 42 -4.28 -24.45 14.75
N LYS A 43 -4.53 -25.50 15.54
CA LYS A 43 -3.58 -26.60 15.74
C LYS A 43 -3.35 -27.37 14.45
N LYS A 44 -4.42 -27.70 13.71
CA LYS A 44 -4.34 -28.40 12.43
C LYS A 44 -3.51 -27.63 11.39
N LEU A 45 -3.73 -26.32 11.28
CA LEU A 45 -2.98 -25.47 10.35
C LEU A 45 -1.47 -25.41 10.67
N ARG A 46 -1.10 -25.42 11.95
CA ARG A 46 0.32 -25.45 12.36
C ARG A 46 1.00 -26.77 12.02
N GLU A 47 0.31 -27.89 12.20
CA GLU A 47 0.83 -29.22 11.83
C GLU A 47 0.98 -29.35 10.31
N GLU A 48 0.03 -28.83 9.53
CA GLU A 48 0.09 -28.81 8.06
C GLU A 48 1.25 -27.93 7.55
N ALA A 49 1.43 -26.74 8.12
CA ALA A 49 2.55 -25.86 7.77
C ALA A 49 3.91 -26.50 8.10
N ALA A 50 4.04 -27.16 9.25
CA ALA A 50 5.26 -27.88 9.63
C ALA A 50 5.58 -29.04 8.67
N SER A 51 4.56 -29.77 8.24
CA SER A 51 4.72 -30.84 7.23
C SER A 51 5.21 -30.28 5.89
N LEU A 52 4.68 -29.15 5.44
CA LEU A 52 5.08 -28.52 4.18
C LEU A 52 6.53 -28.00 4.23
N GLU A 53 6.93 -27.39 5.35
CA GLU A 53 8.32 -26.93 5.54
C GLU A 53 9.31 -28.11 5.48
N SER A 54 8.96 -29.25 6.08
CA SER A 54 9.81 -30.46 6.06
C SER A 54 9.95 -31.09 4.66
N SER A 55 8.99 -30.83 3.76
CA SER A 55 8.99 -31.37 2.39
C SER A 55 9.73 -30.49 1.39
N ARG A 56 10.24 -29.32 1.83
CA ARG A 56 10.84 -28.34 0.93
C ARG A 56 12.26 -28.79 0.52
N PRO A 57 12.52 -29.00 -0.78
CA PRO A 57 13.86 -29.33 -1.24
C PRO A 57 14.83 -28.18 -0.99
N PRO A 58 16.13 -28.46 -0.76
CA PRO A 58 17.14 -27.43 -0.56
C PRO A 58 17.23 -26.53 -1.80
N PRO A 59 17.46 -25.21 -1.61
CA PRO A 59 17.59 -24.30 -2.73
C PRO A 59 18.77 -24.73 -3.63
N PRO A 60 18.61 -24.64 -4.96
CA PRO A 60 19.69 -24.97 -5.89
C PRO A 60 20.90 -24.05 -5.65
N PRO A 61 22.13 -24.55 -5.86
CA PRO A 61 23.34 -23.75 -5.72
C PRO A 61 23.32 -22.56 -6.71
N PRO A 62 23.85 -21.39 -6.31
CA PRO A 62 23.86 -20.21 -7.16
C PRO A 62 24.69 -20.48 -8.42
N SER A 63 24.06 -20.33 -9.59
CA SER A 63 24.71 -20.44 -10.89
C SER A 63 25.58 -19.21 -11.12
N SER A 64 26.90 -19.38 -11.05
CA SER A 64 27.89 -18.34 -11.31
C SER A 64 27.96 -17.99 -12.80
N THR A 65 27.19 -16.99 -13.22
CA THR A 65 27.34 -16.33 -14.52
C THR A 65 28.01 -14.98 -14.31
N SER A 66 29.34 -14.95 -14.40
CA SER A 66 30.14 -13.73 -14.31
C SER A 66 30.10 -12.98 -15.65
N SER A 67 29.22 -11.99 -15.74
CA SER A 67 29.40 -10.86 -16.65
C SER A 67 29.95 -9.71 -15.82
N SER A 68 31.20 -9.30 -16.09
CA SER A 68 31.84 -8.19 -15.38
C SER A 68 31.30 -6.87 -15.91
N SER A 69 30.11 -6.51 -15.48
CA SER A 69 29.66 -5.12 -15.46
C SER A 69 30.51 -4.36 -14.43
N PRO A 70 30.94 -3.10 -14.67
CA PRO A 70 31.61 -2.30 -13.65
C PRO A 70 30.75 -2.31 -12.38
N ALA A 71 31.34 -2.82 -11.28
CA ALA A 71 30.63 -2.93 -10.02
C ALA A 71 30.19 -1.52 -9.58
N ALA A 72 28.87 -1.32 -9.49
CA ALA A 72 28.33 -0.04 -9.03
C ALA A 72 28.88 0.27 -7.63
N ALA A 73 29.24 1.53 -7.41
CA ALA A 73 29.85 1.95 -6.17
C ALA A 73 28.90 1.67 -4.99
N PRO A 74 29.43 1.27 -3.82
CA PRO A 74 28.62 1.10 -2.63
C PRO A 74 27.94 2.42 -2.24
N ILE A 75 26.61 2.42 -2.13
CA ILE A 75 25.85 3.60 -1.70
C ILE A 75 25.83 3.65 -0.18
N ILE A 76 26.62 4.55 0.40
CA ILE A 76 26.71 4.73 1.86
C ILE A 76 25.59 5.65 2.38
N ASN A 77 25.07 6.53 1.53
CA ASN A 77 24.00 7.47 1.87
C ASN A 77 23.01 7.57 0.72
N LEU A 78 21.71 7.55 1.03
CA LEU A 78 20.67 7.76 0.04
C LEU A 78 20.60 9.23 -0.44
N LYS A 79 21.03 10.16 0.42
CA LYS A 79 21.12 11.59 0.07
C LYS A 79 22.17 11.82 -1.01
N ASP A 80 21.80 12.60 -2.02
CA ASP A 80 22.59 12.93 -3.21
C ASP A 80 23.06 11.68 -3.97
N SER A 81 22.22 10.64 -4.00
CA SER A 81 22.53 9.38 -4.68
C SER A 81 21.66 9.17 -5.90
N ALA A 82 22.27 8.62 -6.96
CA ALA A 82 21.61 8.27 -8.20
C ALA A 82 21.26 6.78 -8.24
N TRP A 83 20.04 6.48 -8.64
CA TRP A 83 19.46 5.15 -8.69
C TRP A 83 18.74 4.93 -10.00
N THR A 84 18.85 3.73 -10.52
CA THR A 84 18.08 3.24 -11.65
C THR A 84 16.81 2.57 -11.15
N LEU A 85 15.66 3.12 -11.53
CA LEU A 85 14.33 2.58 -11.29
C LEU A 85 13.85 1.76 -12.49
N GLN A 86 13.39 0.55 -12.21
CA GLN A 86 12.60 -0.25 -13.14
C GLN A 86 11.38 -0.82 -12.40
N PHE A 87 10.21 -0.77 -13.03
CA PHE A 87 8.99 -1.26 -12.40
C PHE A 87 8.12 -2.05 -13.36
N THR A 88 7.36 -2.98 -12.81
CA THR A 88 6.35 -3.76 -13.52
C THR A 88 5.00 -3.58 -12.85
N LEU A 89 4.01 -3.17 -13.63
CA LEU A 89 2.64 -2.97 -13.20
C LEU A 89 1.77 -4.12 -13.72
N ASN A 90 1.07 -4.76 -12.80
CA ASN A 90 0.06 -5.78 -13.05
C ASN A 90 -1.33 -5.15 -12.91
N LEU A 91 -1.88 -4.71 -14.03
CA LEU A 91 -3.23 -4.16 -14.13
C LEU A 91 -4.19 -5.26 -14.60
N PRO A 92 -5.51 -5.15 -14.34
CA PRO A 92 -6.48 -6.23 -14.62
C PRO A 92 -6.40 -6.83 -16.03
N ASN A 93 -6.03 -6.04 -17.03
CA ASN A 93 -5.98 -6.47 -18.44
C ASN A 93 -4.61 -6.22 -19.10
N THR A 94 -3.60 -5.76 -18.34
CA THR A 94 -2.34 -5.30 -18.94
C THR A 94 -1.19 -5.48 -17.98
N LEU A 95 -0.16 -6.19 -18.45
CA LEU A 95 1.16 -6.18 -17.82
C LEU A 95 2.00 -5.09 -18.51
N TYR A 96 2.49 -4.14 -17.73
CA TYR A 96 3.38 -3.10 -18.22
C TYR A 96 4.71 -3.19 -17.50
N THR A 97 5.82 -3.22 -18.24
CA THR A 97 7.17 -3.12 -17.69
C THR A 97 7.82 -1.85 -18.20
N SER A 98 8.28 -1.02 -17.28
CA SER A 98 8.96 0.23 -17.60
C SER A 98 10.34 -0.05 -18.22
N SER A 99 10.81 0.89 -19.04
CA SER A 99 12.24 0.99 -19.27
C SER A 99 12.94 1.44 -17.98
N SER A 100 14.26 1.23 -17.96
CA SER A 100 15.16 1.83 -16.98
C SER A 100 15.01 3.34 -16.96
N THR A 101 15.01 3.95 -15.78
CA THR A 101 14.90 5.39 -15.56
C THR A 101 15.81 5.80 -14.43
N GLU A 102 16.54 6.90 -14.56
CA GLU A 102 17.36 7.40 -13.47
C GLU A 102 16.56 8.32 -12.55
N LEU A 103 16.78 8.14 -11.26
CA LEU A 103 16.29 8.97 -10.17
C LEU A 103 17.48 9.45 -9.36
N THR A 104 17.49 10.73 -9.00
CA THR A 104 18.45 11.27 -8.04
C THR A 104 17.70 11.71 -6.78
N PHE A 105 18.01 11.09 -5.66
CA PHE A 105 17.47 11.46 -4.35
C PHE A 105 18.33 12.56 -3.76
N LEU A 106 17.81 13.77 -3.64
CA LEU A 106 18.56 14.94 -3.16
C LEU A 106 18.50 15.04 -1.63
N ALA A 107 19.53 15.63 -1.02
CA ALA A 107 19.62 15.77 0.44
C ALA A 107 18.49 16.59 1.10
N ASP A 108 17.82 17.43 0.33
CA ASP A 108 16.70 18.28 0.75
C ASP A 108 15.33 17.56 0.74
N GLY A 109 15.32 16.26 0.44
CA GLY A 109 14.12 15.43 0.37
C GLY A 109 13.38 15.51 -0.95
N TYR A 110 13.92 16.21 -1.97
CA TYR A 110 13.40 16.19 -3.34
C TYR A 110 14.01 15.07 -4.18
N THR A 111 13.34 14.75 -5.29
CA THR A 111 13.79 13.72 -6.24
C THR A 111 13.75 14.29 -7.64
N THR A 112 14.85 14.17 -8.39
CA THR A 112 14.89 14.51 -9.81
C THR A 112 14.84 13.24 -10.65
N SER A 113 14.30 13.36 -11.86
CA SER A 113 14.28 12.27 -12.84
C SER A 113 14.53 12.83 -14.23
N ASP A 114 15.29 12.08 -15.02
CA ASP A 114 15.54 12.33 -16.44
C ASP A 114 14.50 11.64 -17.36
N SER A 115 13.46 11.07 -16.77
CA SER A 115 12.54 10.17 -17.44
C SER A 115 11.45 10.87 -18.25
N SER A 116 11.13 10.30 -19.40
CA SER A 116 9.88 10.58 -20.13
C SER A 116 8.66 9.86 -19.54
N ILE A 117 8.87 8.95 -18.57
CA ILE A 117 7.80 8.17 -17.94
C ILE A 117 7.07 9.00 -16.89
N PHE A 118 7.80 9.84 -16.15
CA PHE A 118 7.26 10.64 -15.07
C PHE A 118 7.25 12.11 -15.46
N SER A 119 6.11 12.75 -15.28
CA SER A 119 6.00 14.21 -15.42
C SER A 119 6.58 14.94 -14.21
N LYS A 120 6.51 14.30 -13.04
CA LYS A 120 7.03 14.82 -11.79
C LYS A 120 7.27 13.68 -10.81
N VAL A 121 8.38 13.76 -10.06
CA VAL A 121 8.65 12.92 -8.89
C VAL A 121 8.52 13.78 -7.64
N TRP A 122 7.83 13.26 -6.64
CA TRP A 122 7.45 13.94 -5.42
C TRP A 122 8.21 13.36 -4.26
N GLY A 123 9.26 14.10 -3.89
CA GLY A 123 10.08 13.89 -2.71
C GLY A 123 10.57 12.46 -2.51
N TRP A 124 11.20 12.24 -1.37
CA TRP A 124 11.45 10.93 -0.83
C TRP A 124 11.60 11.03 0.69
N ASP A 125 11.30 9.95 1.40
CA ASP A 125 11.51 9.84 2.84
C ASP A 125 12.00 8.44 3.20
N LEU A 126 12.69 8.34 4.32
CA LEU A 126 13.10 7.09 4.95
C LEU A 126 12.46 7.01 6.33
N GLU A 127 11.50 6.12 6.47
CA GLU A 127 10.91 5.79 7.76
C GLU A 127 11.65 4.59 8.35
N ASP A 128 12.15 4.71 9.58
CA ASP A 128 12.71 3.56 10.27
C ASP A 128 11.61 2.54 10.57
N ASP A 129 11.86 1.26 10.26
CA ASP A 129 10.93 0.21 10.64
C ASP A 129 10.97 0.05 12.16
N ASP A 130 9.92 0.54 12.82
CA ASP A 130 9.70 0.40 14.27
C ASP A 130 9.42 -1.05 14.71
N GLY A 131 9.43 -1.99 13.75
CA GLY A 131 9.19 -3.41 13.95
C GLY A 131 7.72 -3.80 13.81
N THR A 132 6.84 -2.86 13.45
CA THR A 132 5.42 -3.17 13.18
C THR A 132 5.13 -3.46 11.71
N SER A 133 6.05 -3.18 10.77
CA SER A 133 5.77 -3.24 9.33
C SER A 133 6.18 -4.54 8.63
N THR A 134 7.05 -5.37 9.23
CA THR A 134 7.38 -6.67 8.64
C THR A 134 6.30 -7.70 8.93
N ALA A 135 5.43 -7.96 7.95
CA ALA A 135 4.44 -9.05 7.98
C ALA A 135 5.04 -10.46 8.15
N GLU A 136 6.37 -10.61 8.06
CA GLU A 136 7.07 -11.91 8.13
C GLU A 136 8.05 -12.05 9.29
N GLY A 137 8.18 -11.07 10.20
CA GLY A 137 8.82 -11.26 11.52
C GLY A 137 10.29 -11.71 11.57
N ILE A 138 11.01 -11.77 10.44
CA ILE A 138 12.43 -12.17 10.41
C ILE A 138 13.28 -10.96 10.00
N LYS A 139 13.68 -10.16 10.99
CA LYS A 139 14.71 -9.12 10.83
C LYS A 139 16.07 -9.79 11.04
N PRO A 140 16.98 -9.80 10.05
CA PRO A 140 18.35 -10.24 10.29
C PRO A 140 18.99 -9.33 11.33
N GLU A 141 19.50 -9.89 12.43
CA GLU A 141 20.04 -9.13 13.58
C GLU A 141 21.14 -8.11 13.19
N SER A 142 21.79 -8.33 12.04
CA SER A 142 22.90 -7.54 11.52
C SER A 142 22.51 -6.33 10.66
N GLU A 143 21.23 -6.11 10.36
CA GLU A 143 20.79 -5.04 9.44
C GLU A 143 19.73 -4.14 10.08
N ASP A 144 19.87 -2.84 9.80
CA ASP A 144 18.82 -1.87 10.10
C ASP A 144 17.93 -1.78 8.86
N VAL A 145 16.62 -1.93 9.06
CA VAL A 145 15.63 -1.93 7.97
C VAL A 145 14.88 -0.61 8.07
N SER A 146 14.82 0.10 6.95
CA SER A 146 14.05 1.33 6.78
C SER A 146 13.17 1.20 5.54
N VAL A 147 12.09 1.97 5.49
CA VAL A 147 11.14 2.01 4.39
C VAL A 147 11.35 3.29 3.61
N LEU A 148 11.78 3.15 2.35
CA LEU A 148 11.86 4.25 1.39
C LEU A 148 10.48 4.51 0.80
N LEU A 149 10.05 5.76 0.87
CA LEU A 149 8.78 6.24 0.36
C LEU A 149 9.03 7.35 -0.66
N PHE A 150 8.42 7.26 -1.83
CA PHE A 150 8.34 8.37 -2.78
C PHE A 150 7.11 8.21 -3.67
N SER A 151 6.76 9.24 -4.44
CA SER A 151 5.67 9.13 -5.40
C SER A 151 5.97 9.84 -6.70
N ALA A 152 5.33 9.47 -7.80
CA ALA A 152 5.54 10.08 -9.10
C ALA A 152 4.23 10.18 -9.89
N ASP A 153 4.05 11.29 -10.59
CA ASP A 153 2.93 11.50 -11.50
C ASP A 153 3.31 10.97 -12.89
N ALA A 154 2.55 9.98 -13.38
CA ALA A 154 2.76 9.39 -14.69
C ALA A 154 2.59 10.44 -15.80
N ALA A 155 3.56 10.55 -16.71
CA ALA A 155 3.48 11.49 -17.82
C ALA A 155 2.38 11.06 -18.81
N LYS A 156 1.60 12.03 -19.28
CA LYS A 156 0.48 11.80 -20.21
C LYS A 156 0.90 11.18 -21.54
N GLU A 157 2.11 11.51 -21.99
CA GLU A 157 2.70 11.04 -23.26
C GLU A 157 3.56 9.78 -23.10
N SER A 158 3.65 9.25 -21.87
CA SER A 158 4.42 8.03 -21.64
C SER A 158 3.71 6.80 -22.22
N LYS A 159 4.48 5.73 -22.44
CA LYS A 159 3.95 4.40 -22.81
C LYS A 159 3.20 3.70 -21.66
N ILE A 160 2.97 4.38 -20.54
CA ILE A 160 2.19 3.84 -19.42
C ILE A 160 0.74 3.58 -19.89
N PRO A 161 0.09 2.51 -19.41
CA PRO A 161 -1.32 2.23 -19.71
C PRO A 161 -2.24 3.44 -19.43
N SER A 162 -3.19 3.70 -20.32
CA SER A 162 -4.08 4.88 -20.25
C SER A 162 -4.83 5.00 -18.92
N ASP A 163 -5.14 3.88 -18.28
CA ASP A 163 -5.83 3.83 -16.98
C ASP A 163 -5.01 4.42 -15.82
N LEU A 164 -3.71 4.63 -16.05
CA LEU A 164 -2.78 5.26 -15.12
C LEU A 164 -2.31 6.63 -15.61
N ALA A 165 -2.66 7.05 -16.82
CA ALA A 165 -2.32 8.37 -17.31
C ALA A 165 -2.91 9.42 -16.36
N ASN A 166 -2.07 10.35 -15.90
CA ASN A 166 -2.40 11.38 -14.90
C ASN A 166 -2.72 10.85 -13.49
N LYS A 167 -2.42 9.58 -13.18
CA LYS A 167 -2.45 9.08 -11.81
C LYS A 167 -1.08 9.22 -11.16
N ARG A 168 -1.11 9.37 -9.84
CA ARG A 168 0.08 9.27 -9.00
C ARG A 168 0.34 7.82 -8.63
N LEU A 169 1.56 7.38 -8.89
CA LEU A 169 2.12 6.12 -8.43
C LEU A 169 2.85 6.38 -7.11
N TYR A 170 2.59 5.55 -6.11
CA TYR A 170 3.25 5.60 -4.81
C TYR A 170 4.17 4.39 -4.69
N PHE A 171 5.44 4.66 -4.40
CA PHE A 171 6.50 3.68 -4.32
C PHE A 171 6.91 3.51 -2.86
N THR A 172 6.90 2.27 -2.41
CA THR A 172 7.33 1.87 -1.07
C THR A 172 8.35 0.75 -1.21
N ALA A 173 9.52 0.90 -0.62
CA ALA A 173 10.57 -0.11 -0.67
C ALA A 173 11.23 -0.36 0.67
N GLU A 174 11.54 -1.62 0.93
CA GLU A 174 12.40 -1.99 2.04
C GLU A 174 13.86 -1.79 1.65
N MET A 175 14.55 -1.01 2.48
CA MET A 175 15.96 -0.69 2.38
C MET A 175 16.67 -1.29 3.59
N ALA A 176 17.71 -2.07 3.34
CA ALA A 176 18.57 -2.60 4.39
C ALA A 176 19.88 -1.82 4.43
N GLN A 177 20.27 -1.35 5.62
CA GLN A 177 21.58 -0.79 5.85
C GLN A 177 22.47 -1.79 6.58
N SER A 178 23.62 -2.09 5.98
CA SER A 178 24.64 -2.90 6.63
C SER A 178 25.24 -2.16 7.83
N LYS A 179 25.18 -2.76 9.03
CA LYS A 179 25.78 -2.14 10.24
C LYS A 179 27.30 -1.92 10.11
N THR A 180 27.99 -2.81 9.40
CA THR A 180 29.46 -2.79 9.22
C THR A 180 29.89 -1.79 8.15
N THR A 181 29.29 -1.85 6.97
CA THR A 181 29.72 -1.04 5.82
C THR A 181 28.97 0.27 5.68
N LYS A 182 27.84 0.42 6.38
CA LYS A 182 26.86 1.50 6.23
C LYS A 182 26.27 1.61 4.82
N ASN A 183 26.47 0.59 4.00
CA ASN A 183 25.92 0.54 2.65
C ASN A 183 24.43 0.22 2.69
N TRP A 184 23.68 0.99 1.92
CA TRP A 184 22.28 0.75 1.61
C TRP A 184 22.16 -0.30 0.52
N ARG A 185 21.21 -1.21 0.72
CA ARG A 185 20.80 -2.21 -0.25
C ARG A 185 19.30 -2.15 -0.40
N PHE A 186 18.86 -2.17 -1.65
CA PHE A 186 17.46 -2.32 -1.99
C PHE A 186 17.07 -3.79 -1.91
N ASN A 187 15.96 -4.10 -1.24
CA ASN A 187 15.44 -5.47 -1.16
C ASN A 187 14.27 -5.67 -2.12
N LYS A 188 13.12 -5.08 -1.79
CA LYS A 188 11.87 -5.22 -2.55
C LYS A 188 11.08 -3.93 -2.52
N GLY A 189 10.46 -3.61 -3.64
CA GLY A 189 9.64 -2.42 -3.82
C GLY A 189 8.26 -2.76 -4.34
N THR A 190 7.24 -2.06 -3.85
CA THR A 190 5.86 -2.15 -4.30
C THR A 190 5.38 -0.82 -4.84
N CYS A 191 4.57 -0.88 -5.89
CA CYS A 191 3.91 0.28 -6.47
C CYS A 191 2.43 0.21 -6.15
N THR A 192 1.87 1.29 -5.62
CA THR A 192 0.43 1.43 -5.34
C THR A 192 -0.17 2.63 -6.07
N ILE A 193 -1.49 2.58 -6.27
CA ILE A 193 -2.28 3.75 -6.69
C ILE A 193 -3.33 4.06 -5.65
N LYS A 194 -3.60 5.35 -5.48
CA LYS A 194 -4.77 5.80 -4.72
C LYS A 194 -6.01 5.71 -5.60
N SER A 195 -7.01 4.98 -5.14
CA SER A 195 -8.33 4.85 -5.76
C SER A 195 -9.36 5.40 -4.79
N ASP A 196 -10.25 6.27 -5.28
CA ASP A 196 -11.40 6.71 -4.51
C ASP A 196 -12.52 5.68 -4.72
N GLU A 197 -12.86 4.93 -3.67
CA GLU A 197 -13.99 4.00 -3.73
C GLU A 197 -15.24 4.70 -3.21
N VAL A 198 -16.28 4.72 -4.06
CA VAL A 198 -17.63 5.09 -3.64
C VAL A 198 -18.27 3.82 -3.11
N ASN A 199 -18.38 3.69 -1.79
CA ASN A 199 -19.13 2.60 -1.18
C ASN A 199 -20.62 2.73 -1.58
N GLY A 200 -21.02 1.98 -2.60
CA GLY A 200 -22.41 1.84 -3.00
C GLY A 200 -23.17 0.98 -2.01
N GLY A 201 -24.00 1.60 -1.18
CA GLY A 201 -25.22 1.00 -0.61
C GLY A 201 -25.07 -0.31 0.17
N GLY A 202 -24.43 -0.28 1.35
CA GLY A 202 -24.66 -1.28 2.40
C GLY A 202 -25.62 -0.76 3.47
N LEU A 203 -26.15 -1.64 4.34
CA LEU A 203 -27.10 -1.34 5.44
C LEU A 203 -26.64 -0.21 6.40
N PHE A 204 -25.37 0.20 6.34
CA PHE A 204 -24.81 1.37 7.03
C PHE A 204 -25.13 2.73 6.37
N GLY A 205 -25.71 2.74 5.16
CA GLY A 205 -26.11 3.94 4.41
C GLY A 205 -27.34 4.65 4.97
N LEU A 206 -28.06 4.05 5.92
CA LEU A 206 -29.23 4.65 6.59
C LEU A 206 -28.87 5.55 7.78
N PHE A 207 -27.64 5.52 8.29
CA PHE A 207 -27.22 6.30 9.46
C PHE A 207 -26.27 7.46 9.16
N GLY A 208 -25.95 7.72 7.89
CA GLY A 208 -25.03 8.80 7.55
C GLY A 208 -25.30 9.37 6.18
N ASN A 209 -25.93 10.53 6.13
CA ASN A 209 -26.13 11.34 4.93
C ASN A 209 -24.81 11.98 4.43
N THR A 210 -23.69 11.26 4.53
CA THR A 210 -22.37 11.67 4.04
C THR A 210 -21.73 10.47 3.36
N GLY A 211 -21.73 10.48 2.03
CA GLY A 211 -20.93 9.58 1.20
C GLY A 211 -19.45 9.82 1.49
N LYS A 212 -18.92 9.19 2.54
CA LYS A 212 -17.51 9.26 2.88
C LYS A 212 -16.74 8.47 1.82
N ILE A 213 -16.13 9.21 0.91
CA ILE A 213 -15.10 8.69 0.01
C ILE A 213 -13.98 8.13 0.89
N LEU A 214 -13.79 6.82 0.85
CA LEU A 214 -12.61 6.19 1.45
C LEU A 214 -11.56 6.09 0.34
N ALA A 215 -10.42 6.72 0.58
CA ALA A 215 -9.25 6.50 -0.25
C ALA A 215 -8.69 5.12 0.05
N GLN A 216 -8.58 4.26 -0.97
CA GLN A 216 -7.94 2.97 -0.87
C GLN A 216 -6.65 2.98 -1.70
N PHE A 217 -5.56 2.49 -1.12
CA PHE A 217 -4.32 2.23 -1.85
C PHE A 217 -4.34 0.79 -2.36
N LYS A 218 -4.25 0.64 -3.68
CA LYS A 218 -4.23 -0.68 -4.34
C LYS A 218 -2.82 -0.96 -4.85
N VAL A 219 -2.26 -2.10 -4.47
CA VAL A 219 -0.99 -2.57 -5.04
C VAL A 219 -1.23 -2.89 -6.52
N VAL A 220 -0.47 -2.24 -7.38
CA VAL A 220 -0.56 -2.39 -8.84
C VAL A 220 0.72 -2.95 -9.43
N GLY A 221 1.78 -3.14 -8.65
CA GLY A 221 3.03 -3.60 -9.21
C GLY A 221 4.17 -3.71 -8.22
N ARG A 222 5.34 -4.02 -8.77
CA ARG A 222 6.61 -4.10 -8.04
C ARG A 222 7.65 -3.29 -8.79
N PHE A 223 8.66 -2.83 -8.05
CA PHE A 223 9.79 -2.14 -8.63
C PHE A 223 11.11 -2.63 -8.05
N THR A 224 12.17 -2.29 -8.76
CA THR A 224 13.56 -2.51 -8.37
C THR A 224 14.30 -1.20 -8.46
N LEU A 225 15.15 -0.92 -7.47
CA LEU A 225 16.14 0.15 -7.53
C LEU A 225 17.53 -0.46 -7.52
N THR A 226 18.38 -0.01 -8.43
CA THR A 226 19.80 -0.35 -8.44
C THR A 226 20.64 0.93 -8.42
N PRO A 227 21.78 0.96 -7.71
CA PRO A 227 22.71 2.09 -7.78
C PRO A 227 23.03 2.44 -9.24
N ALA A 228 22.90 3.70 -9.62
CA ALA A 228 23.29 4.14 -10.96
C ALA A 228 24.81 4.00 -11.11
N PRO A 229 25.31 3.71 -12.32
CA PRO A 229 26.75 3.74 -12.57
C PRO A 229 27.30 5.16 -12.31
N PRO A 230 28.56 5.30 -11.85
CA PRO A 230 29.17 6.61 -11.69
C PRO A 230 29.15 7.36 -13.02
N ALA A 231 28.78 8.64 -12.98
CA ALA A 231 28.84 9.52 -14.15
C ALA A 231 30.25 9.45 -14.75
N GLN A 232 30.35 9.08 -16.03
CA GLN A 232 31.61 9.01 -16.78
C GLN A 232 32.10 10.40 -17.17
#